data_AF-A0A8H7K2M5-F1
#
_entry.id   AF-A0A8H7K2M5-F1
#
_cell.length_a   1.000
_cell.length_b   1.000
_cell.length_c   1.000
_cell.angle_alpha   90.00
_cell.angle_beta   90.00
_cell.angle_gamma   90.00
#
_symmetry.space_group_name_H-M   'P 1'
#
loop_
_entity.id
_entity.type
_entity.pdbx_description
1 polymer ?
#
loop_
_entity_poly.entity_id
_entity_poly.type
_entity_poly.pdbx_seq_one_letter_code
_entity_poly.pdbx_strand_id
1 'polypeptide(L)'
;MPHELFETQTEQADVYFFRMILRSWTDQKAIKILQAQIPALRPGAKILIQDAVLPAPGSDSPLWRERLLRSVDMALKFYFNSYDRHLDEWKALLAAADQRFVLRRVIESNESNLSILEVHWDV
;
A
#
# COMPACT_ATOMS: atom_id res chain seq x y z
N MET A 1 18.15 -2.17 -13.28
CA MET A 1 19.13 -2.75 -12.35
C MET A 1 18.43 -3.85 -11.56
N PRO A 2 19.03 -5.03 -11.39
CA PRO A 2 18.48 -6.04 -10.48
C PRO A 2 18.43 -5.49 -9.05
N HIS A 3 17.30 -5.66 -8.36
CA HIS A 3 17.12 -5.24 -6.98
C HIS A 3 16.16 -6.20 -6.27
N GLU A 4 16.54 -6.62 -5.08
CA GLU A 4 15.72 -7.47 -4.21
C GLU A 4 14.81 -6.61 -3.35
N LEU A 5 13.52 -6.91 -3.33
CA LEU A 5 12.48 -6.04 -2.74
C LEU A 5 12.66 -5.75 -1.24
N PHE A 6 13.30 -6.66 -0.51
CA PHE A 6 13.55 -6.54 0.94
C PHE A 6 14.91 -5.93 1.27
N GLU A 7 15.78 -5.77 0.27
CA GLU A 7 17.10 -5.18 0.45
C GLU A 7 17.00 -3.66 0.40
N THR A 8 17.97 -3.00 1.02
CA THR A 8 18.00 -1.53 1.07
C THR A 8 18.03 -0.94 -0.33
N GLN A 9 17.17 0.04 -0.57
CA GLN A 9 17.12 0.78 -1.83
C GLN A 9 18.41 1.56 -2.05
N THR A 10 19.02 1.40 -3.23
CA THR A 10 20.26 2.09 -3.60
C THR A 10 20.03 3.31 -4.47
N GLU A 11 18.90 3.37 -5.17
CA GLU A 11 18.58 4.45 -6.10
C GLU A 11 17.78 5.55 -5.41
N GLN A 12 18.26 6.78 -5.51
CA GLN A 12 17.52 7.96 -5.06
C GLN A 12 16.55 8.42 -6.14
N ALA A 13 15.28 8.58 -5.78
CA ALA A 13 14.24 9.06 -6.66
C ALA A 13 13.31 10.03 -5.92
N ASP A 14 12.58 10.84 -6.68
CA ASP A 14 11.56 11.72 -6.11
C ASP A 14 10.27 10.93 -5.80
N VAL A 15 10.05 9.81 -6.49
CA VAL A 15 8.89 8.94 -6.31
C VAL A 15 9.29 7.46 -6.37
N TYR A 16 8.87 6.71 -5.35
CA TYR A 16 8.92 5.25 -5.31
C TYR A 16 7.51 4.71 -5.50
N PHE A 17 7.30 3.84 -6.50
CA PHE A 17 5.98 3.37 -6.88
C PHE A 17 5.81 1.88 -6.65
N PHE A 18 4.81 1.52 -5.85
CA PHE A 18 4.43 0.13 -5.55
C PHE A 18 3.03 -0.14 -6.06
N ARG A 19 2.91 -0.93 -7.14
CA ARG A 19 1.62 -1.32 -7.72
C ARG A 19 1.34 -2.78 -7.43
N MET A 20 0.27 -3.07 -6.68
CA MET A 20 -0.14 -4.45 -6.38
C MET A 20 0.92 -5.28 -5.64
N ILE A 21 1.87 -4.61 -4.97
CA ILE A 21 2.97 -5.26 -4.27
C ILE A 21 2.60 -5.56 -2.82
N LEU A 22 2.23 -4.53 -2.05
CA LEU A 22 2.09 -4.64 -0.59
C LEU A 22 0.89 -5.49 -0.17
N ARG A 23 -0.15 -5.58 -1.01
CA ARG A 23 -1.27 -6.53 -0.85
C ARG A 23 -0.89 -8.01 -0.91
N SER A 24 0.27 -8.36 -1.49
CA SER A 24 0.72 -9.75 -1.63
C SER A 24 1.49 -10.25 -0.41
N TRP A 25 1.68 -9.38 0.59
CA TRP A 25 2.56 -9.64 1.72
C TRP A 25 1.83 -9.41 3.05
N THR A 26 2.22 -10.19 4.05
CA THR A 26 1.82 -9.95 5.45
C THR A 26 2.34 -8.60 5.93
N ASP A 27 1.72 -8.05 6.97
CA ASP A 27 2.09 -6.74 7.51
C ASP A 27 3.58 -6.67 7.90
N GLN A 28 4.11 -7.71 8.54
CA GLN A 28 5.52 -7.79 8.88
C GLN A 28 6.45 -7.67 7.67
N LYS A 29 6.07 -8.26 6.53
CA LYS A 29 6.87 -8.19 5.30
C LYS A 29 6.66 -6.86 4.58
N ALA A 30 5.43 -6.35 4.52
CA ALA A 30 5.14 -5.03 3.94
C ALA A 30 5.87 -3.90 4.70
N ILE A 31 5.94 -3.98 6.03
CA ILE A 31 6.73 -3.07 6.86
C ILE A 31 8.22 -3.12 6.47
N LYS A 32 8.80 -4.32 6.31
CA LYS A 32 10.20 -4.45 5.87
C LYS A 32 10.45 -3.82 4.50
N ILE A 33 9.52 -3.98 3.57
CA ILE A 33 9.62 -3.38 2.22
C ILE A 33 9.63 -1.86 2.31
N LEU A 34 8.74 -1.28 3.12
CA LEU A 34 8.68 0.17 3.34
C LEU A 34 9.96 0.68 4.03
N GLN A 35 10.43 -0.04 5.05
CA GLN A 35 11.66 0.29 5.78
C GLN A 35 12.89 0.25 4.88
N ALA A 36 12.95 -0.70 3.94
CA ALA A 36 14.04 -0.79 2.98
C ALA A 36 14.17 0.44 2.07
N GLN A 37 13.10 1.23 1.90
CA GLN A 37 13.16 2.46 1.11
C GLN A 37 13.72 3.64 1.89
N ILE A 38 13.57 3.65 3.23
CA ILE A 38 13.91 4.78 4.11
C ILE A 38 15.32 5.36 3.83
N PRO A 39 16.39 4.56 3.65
CA PRO A 39 17.73 5.10 3.42
C PRO A 39 17.87 5.94 2.14
N ALA A 40 16.99 5.75 1.16
CA ALA A 40 16.99 6.49 -0.10
C ALA A 40 15.98 7.66 -0.13
N LEU A 41 15.11 7.78 0.90
CA LEU A 41 14.11 8.85 0.97
C LEU A 41 14.73 10.18 1.39
N ARG A 42 14.74 11.13 0.45
CA ARG A 42 15.12 12.53 0.69
C ARG A 42 13.91 13.35 1.15
N PRO A 43 14.11 14.51 1.82
CA PRO A 43 13.02 15.44 2.08
C PRO A 43 12.25 15.76 0.79
N GLY A 44 10.92 15.61 0.82
CA GLY A 44 10.05 15.81 -0.34
C GLY A 44 9.87 14.58 -1.25
N ALA A 45 10.61 13.49 -1.02
CA ALA A 45 10.37 12.22 -1.70
C ALA A 45 9.00 11.64 -1.31
N LYS A 46 8.38 10.93 -2.25
CA LYS A 46 7.06 10.32 -2.07
C LYS A 46 7.08 8.84 -2.32
N ILE A 47 6.25 8.12 -1.58
CA ILE A 47 5.88 6.74 -1.91
C ILE A 47 4.44 6.77 -2.44
N LEU A 48 4.25 6.24 -3.65
CA LEU A 48 2.94 6.01 -4.24
C LEU A 48 2.62 4.52 -4.16
N ILE A 49 1.56 4.17 -3.45
CA ILE A 49 1.08 2.80 -3.34
C ILE A 49 -0.21 2.71 -4.14
N GLN A 50 -0.24 1.90 -5.19
CA GLN A 50 -1.45 1.57 -5.91
C GLN A 50 -1.94 0.18 -5.48
N ASP A 51 -2.86 0.16 -4.53
CA ASP A 51 -3.50 -1.03 -3.99
C ASP A 51 -4.99 -0.80 -3.70
N ALA A 52 -5.72 -1.87 -3.40
CA ALA A 52 -7.11 -1.73 -2.98
C ALA A 52 -7.17 -1.17 -1.55
N VAL A 53 -8.10 -0.24 -1.33
CA VAL A 53 -8.52 0.17 0.00
C VAL A 53 -9.90 -0.43 0.20
N LEU A 54 -10.02 -1.40 1.12
CA LEU A 54 -11.29 -2.06 1.33
C LEU A 54 -12.31 -1.10 1.97
N PRO A 55 -13.51 -0.96 1.39
CA PRO A 55 -14.57 -0.22 2.04
C PRO A 55 -15.12 -1.01 3.24
N ALA A 56 -15.72 -0.29 4.18
CA ALA A 56 -16.43 -0.91 5.28
C ALA A 56 -17.55 -1.81 4.74
N PRO A 57 -17.79 -2.99 5.35
CA PRO A 57 -18.90 -3.86 4.96
C PRO A 57 -20.24 -3.11 4.99
N GLY A 58 -21.05 -3.24 3.93
CA GLY A 58 -22.36 -2.58 3.86
C GLY A 58 -22.32 -1.05 3.69
N SER A 59 -21.18 -0.48 3.29
CA SER A 59 -21.08 0.92 2.85
C SER A 59 -21.86 1.17 1.56
N ASP A 60 -21.96 2.42 1.12
CA ASP A 60 -22.66 2.87 -0.10
C ASP A 60 -22.04 2.37 -1.43
N SER A 61 -21.15 1.37 -1.39
CA SER A 61 -20.60 0.75 -2.57
C SER A 61 -21.64 -0.14 -3.26
N PRO A 62 -21.76 -0.08 -4.60
CA PRO A 62 -22.63 -1.01 -5.33
C PRO A 62 -22.25 -2.47 -5.02
N LEU A 63 -23.26 -3.32 -4.77
CA LEU A 63 -23.06 -4.72 -4.37
C LEU A 63 -22.16 -5.53 -5.32
N TRP A 64 -22.19 -5.22 -6.63
CA TRP A 64 -21.33 -5.89 -7.61
C TRP A 64 -19.84 -5.58 -7.36
N ARG A 65 -19.52 -4.36 -6.92
CA ARG A 65 -18.16 -3.89 -6.65
C ARG A 65 -17.64 -4.51 -5.36
N GLU A 66 -18.47 -4.51 -4.32
CA GLU A 66 -18.14 -5.17 -3.05
C GLU A 66 -17.89 -6.67 -3.27
N ARG A 67 -18.78 -7.37 -3.98
CA ARG A 67 -18.60 -8.79 -4.31
C ARG A 67 -17.26 -9.07 -4.99
N LEU A 68 -16.86 -8.22 -5.94
CA LEU A 68 -15.59 -8.36 -6.64
C LEU A 68 -14.40 -8.15 -5.69
N LEU A 69 -14.38 -7.06 -4.92
CA LEU A 69 -13.32 -6.78 -3.94
C LEU A 69 -13.16 -7.93 -2.94
N ARG A 70 -14.26 -8.45 -2.38
CA ARG A 70 -14.22 -9.59 -1.43
C ARG A 70 -13.73 -10.88 -2.08
N SER A 71 -14.05 -11.09 -3.36
CA SER A 71 -13.58 -12.26 -4.11
C SER A 71 -12.07 -12.21 -4.34
N VAL A 72 -11.52 -11.03 -4.62
CA VAL A 72 -10.06 -10.84 -4.75
C VAL A 72 -9.38 -11.00 -3.39
N ASP A 73 -9.95 -10.46 -2.31
CA ASP A 73 -9.41 -10.61 -0.96
C ASP A 73 -9.34 -12.10 -0.52
N MET A 74 -10.39 -12.88 -0.81
CA MET A 74 -10.35 -14.34 -0.61
C MET A 74 -9.22 -15.01 -1.41
N ALA A 75 -8.99 -14.58 -2.65
CA ALA A 75 -7.90 -15.12 -3.47
C ALA A 75 -6.52 -14.75 -2.89
N LEU A 76 -6.32 -13.52 -2.42
CA LEU A 76 -5.09 -13.11 -1.73
C LEU A 76 -4.81 -13.97 -0.49
N LYS A 77 -5.87 -14.28 0.27
CA LYS A 77 -5.76 -15.15 1.44
C LYS A 77 -5.39 -16.58 1.07
N PHE A 78 -5.97 -17.10 -0.01
CA PHE A 78 -5.68 -18.44 -0.50
C PHE A 78 -4.25 -18.59 -1.04
N TYR A 79 -3.81 -17.67 -1.90
CA TYR A 79 -2.52 -17.79 -2.59
C TYR A 79 -1.33 -17.31 -1.76
N PHE A 80 -1.51 -16.27 -0.94
CA PHE A 80 -0.39 -15.58 -0.29
C PHE A 80 -0.53 -15.52 1.24
N ASN A 81 -1.63 -16.03 1.80
CA ASN A 81 -1.99 -15.83 3.22
C ASN A 81 -1.92 -14.33 3.60
N SER A 82 -2.40 -13.49 2.69
CA SER A 82 -2.44 -12.03 2.79
C SER A 82 -3.88 -11.54 2.62
N TYR A 83 -4.08 -10.23 2.65
CA TYR A 83 -5.41 -9.61 2.56
C TYR A 83 -5.28 -8.17 2.02
N ASP A 84 -6.36 -7.65 1.44
CA ASP A 84 -6.49 -6.23 1.15
C ASP A 84 -6.80 -5.48 2.45
N ARG A 85 -6.27 -4.27 2.59
CA ARG A 85 -6.34 -3.50 3.85
C ARG A 85 -7.42 -2.41 3.79
N HIS A 86 -8.05 -2.16 4.92
CA HIS A 86 -8.85 -0.97 5.17
C HIS A 86 -7.96 0.28 5.33
N LEU A 87 -8.56 1.47 5.25
CA LEU A 87 -7.80 2.72 5.28
C LEU A 87 -7.05 2.94 6.61
N ASP A 88 -7.67 2.58 7.72
CA ASP A 88 -7.08 2.60 9.06
C ASP A 88 -5.93 1.59 9.19
N GLU A 89 -6.07 0.40 8.62
CA GLU A 89 -5.00 -0.60 8.56
C GLU A 89 -3.82 -0.11 7.70
N TRP A 90 -4.07 0.58 6.58
CA TRP A 90 -3.01 1.24 5.81
C TRP A 90 -2.26 2.29 6.63
N LYS A 91 -2.98 3.14 7.38
CA LYS A 91 -2.36 4.14 8.26
C LYS A 91 -1.53 3.46 9.36
N ALA A 92 -2.05 2.40 9.97
CA ALA A 92 -1.35 1.62 10.99
C ALA A 92 -0.08 0.97 10.43
N LEU A 93 -0.15 0.39 9.22
CA LEU A 93 1.00 -0.22 8.54
C LEU A 93 2.11 0.81 8.28
N LEU A 94 1.75 1.99 7.75
CA LEU A 94 2.70 3.08 7.49
C LEU A 94 3.37 3.55 8.79
N ALA A 95 2.57 3.81 9.83
CA ALA A 95 3.08 4.23 11.13
C ALA A 95 3.97 3.16 11.81
N ALA A 96 3.65 1.88 11.61
CA ALA A 96 4.46 0.77 12.10
C ALA A 96 5.79 0.62 11.35
N ALA A 97 5.86 1.05 10.08
CA ALA A 97 7.11 1.10 9.34
C ALA A 97 8.01 2.24 9.83
N ASP A 98 7.47 3.45 9.92
CA ASP A 98 8.10 4.63 10.53
C ASP A 98 7.04 5.74 10.72
N GLN A 99 7.07 6.47 11.83
CA GLN A 99 6.11 7.55 12.11
C GLN A 99 6.19 8.72 11.11
N ARG A 100 7.30 8.84 10.37
CA ARG A 100 7.51 9.84 9.33
C ARG A 100 6.78 9.56 8.02
N PHE A 101 6.23 8.35 7.85
CA PHE A 101 5.36 8.05 6.71
C PHE A 101 3.98 8.65 6.93
N VAL A 102 3.70 9.76 6.25
CA VAL A 102 2.43 10.47 6.38
C VAL A 102 1.57 10.25 5.13
N LEU A 103 0.44 9.55 5.30
CA LEU A 103 -0.56 9.42 4.25
C LEU A 103 -1.25 10.76 4.00
N ARG A 104 -0.96 11.41 2.87
CA ARG A 104 -1.51 12.73 2.52
C ARG A 104 -2.82 12.64 1.75
N ARG A 105 -2.93 11.68 0.84
CA ARG A 105 -4.09 11.57 -0.04
C ARG A 105 -4.36 10.12 -0.39
N VAL A 106 -5.64 9.80 -0.52
CA VAL A 106 -6.13 8.57 -1.15
C VAL A 106 -6.92 9.01 -2.36
N ILE A 107 -6.44 8.62 -3.53
CA ILE A 107 -7.06 8.95 -4.82
C ILE A 107 -7.82 7.71 -5.26
N GLU A 108 -9.14 7.81 -5.23
CA GLU A 108 -10.03 6.75 -5.70
C GLU A 108 -10.68 7.19 -7.01
N SER A 109 -11.01 6.23 -7.87
CA SER A 109 -11.84 6.50 -9.04
C SER A 109 -13.02 5.55 -9.06
N ASN A 110 -14.14 6.02 -9.60
CA ASN A 110 -15.35 5.20 -9.71
C ASN A 110 -15.20 4.05 -10.71
N GLU A 111 -14.22 4.14 -11.61
CA GLU A 111 -13.95 3.17 -12.67
C GLU A 111 -12.89 2.11 -12.28
N SER A 112 -12.19 2.30 -11.16
CA SER A 112 -11.12 1.41 -10.69
C SER A 112 -11.43 0.85 -9.31
N ASN A 113 -11.09 -0.42 -9.07
CA ASN A 113 -11.12 -1.03 -7.73
C ASN A 113 -9.83 -0.83 -6.94
N LEU A 114 -8.80 -0.25 -7.57
CA LEU A 114 -7.56 0.14 -6.93
C LEU A 114 -7.58 1.65 -6.67
N SER A 115 -6.97 2.03 -5.55
CA SER A 115 -6.76 3.41 -5.14
C SER A 115 -5.27 3.73 -5.19
N ILE A 116 -4.92 5.01 -5.28
CA ILE A 116 -3.53 5.48 -5.15
C ILE A 116 -3.40 6.18 -3.80
N LEU A 117 -2.60 5.60 -2.91
CA LEU A 117 -2.22 6.20 -1.64
C LEU A 117 -0.93 7.01 -1.87
N GLU A 118 -1.02 8.32 -1.67
CA GLU A 118 0.11 9.23 -1.73
C GLU A 118 0.67 9.43 -0.32
N VAL A 119 1.85 8.85 -0.08
CA VAL A 119 2.55 8.88 1.20
C VAL A 119 3.76 9.79 1.08
N HIS A 120 3.88 10.75 1.98
CA HIS A 120 5.01 11.67 2.05
C HIS A 120 5.95 11.24 3.16
N TRP A 121 7.23 11.53 2.95
CA TRP A 121 8.27 11.37 3.95
C TRP A 121 8.51 12.72 4.65
N ASP A 122 8.01 12.86 5.88
CA ASP A 122 8.18 14.06 6.69
C ASP A 122 9.50 13.96 7.49
N VAL A 123 10.49 14.79 7.17
CA VAL A 123 11.80 14.89 7.86
C VAL A 123 11.88 16.18 8.64
#